data_AF-A0A820M6A6-F1
#
_entry.id   AF-A0A820M6A6-F1
#
_cell.length_a   1.000
_cell.length_b   1.000
_cell.length_c   1.000
_cell.angle_alpha   90.00
_cell.angle_beta   90.00
_cell.angle_gamma   90.00
#
_symmetry.space_group_name_H-M   'P 1'
#
loop_
_entity.id
_entity.type
_entity.pdbx_description
1 polymer ?
#
loop_
_entity_poly.entity_id
_entity_poly.type
_entity_poly.pdbx_seq_one_letter_code
_entity_poly.pdbx_strand_id
1 'polypeptide(L)'
;GAHDSVGGQPTVAGNHEKFSFCHIAQGCGYKHVIIATNQSEINEAMEKIRAINSDGPILLELRIQTGHRNNLGRSTDENRKDFMHFLQLN
;
A
#
# COMPACT_ATOMS: atom_id res chain seq x y z
N GLY A 1 -10.18 3.92 7.54
CA GLY A 1 -9.41 4.76 6.63
C GLY A 1 -9.33 6.14 7.23
N ALA A 2 -8.15 6.74 7.18
CA ALA A 2 -7.94 8.12 7.56
C ALA A 2 -6.89 8.72 6.62
N HIS A 3 -7.00 10.02 6.36
CA HIS A 3 -5.97 10.78 5.67
C HIS A 3 -4.94 11.23 6.70
N ASP A 4 -3.95 10.37 6.95
CA ASP A 4 -3.06 10.52 8.12
C ASP A 4 -2.22 11.80 8.08
N SER A 5 -1.71 12.18 6.90
CA SER A 5 -0.84 13.36 6.74
C SER A 5 -1.51 14.72 6.93
N VAL A 6 -2.85 14.81 7.01
CA VAL A 6 -3.58 16.06 7.30
C VAL A 6 -4.12 16.11 8.74
N GLY A 7 -3.56 15.29 9.63
CA GLY A 7 -4.00 15.18 11.02
C GLY A 7 -4.99 14.04 11.26
N GLY A 8 -4.93 12.97 10.45
CA GLY A 8 -5.74 11.77 10.69
C GLY A 8 -7.22 11.93 10.37
N GLN A 9 -7.59 12.79 9.41
CA GLN A 9 -8.99 13.00 9.07
C GLN A 9 -9.67 11.67 8.67
N PRO A 10 -10.74 11.22 9.36
CA PRO A 10 -11.41 9.97 9.02
C PRO A 10 -11.99 10.00 7.61
N THR A 11 -11.93 8.87 6.91
CA THR A 11 -12.50 8.70 5.57
C THR A 11 -13.51 7.55 5.53
N VAL A 12 -14.43 7.58 4.55
CA VAL A 12 -15.42 6.51 4.34
C VAL A 12 -14.76 5.15 4.11
N ALA A 13 -13.50 5.13 3.67
CA ALA A 13 -12.71 3.91 3.52
C ALA A 13 -12.48 3.14 4.83
N GLY A 14 -12.81 3.70 6.00
CA GLY A 14 -12.88 2.93 7.25
C GLY A 14 -14.15 2.12 7.44
N ASN A 15 -15.20 2.42 6.68
CA ASN A 15 -16.42 1.64 6.69
C ASN A 15 -16.30 0.50 5.66
N HIS A 16 -15.64 -0.58 6.06
CA HIS A 16 -15.38 -1.73 5.19
C HIS A 16 -16.65 -2.48 4.74
N GLU A 17 -17.80 -2.23 5.37
CA GLU A 17 -19.09 -2.79 4.96
C GLU A 17 -19.70 -2.01 3.80
N LYS A 18 -19.59 -0.67 3.83
CA LYS A 18 -20.19 0.21 2.81
C LYS A 18 -19.20 0.66 1.72
N PHE A 19 -17.91 0.42 1.93
CA PHE A 19 -16.85 0.83 1.03
C PHE A 19 -15.77 -0.25 0.93
N SER A 20 -15.36 -0.59 -0.29
CA SER A 20 -14.34 -1.62 -0.53
C SER A 20 -13.45 -1.26 -1.71
N PHE A 21 -12.14 -1.06 -1.44
CA PHE A 21 -11.14 -0.87 -2.49
C PHE A 21 -11.01 -2.11 -3.38
N CYS A 22 -11.13 -3.31 -2.80
CA CYS A 22 -11.12 -4.55 -3.56
C CYS A 22 -12.21 -4.60 -4.64
N HIS A 23 -13.46 -4.28 -4.29
CA HIS A 23 -14.55 -4.28 -5.27
C HIS A 23 -14.36 -3.20 -6.33
N ILE A 24 -13.88 -2.01 -5.95
CA ILE A 24 -13.56 -0.94 -6.90
C ILE A 24 -12.48 -1.41 -7.88
N ALA A 25 -11.38 -1.99 -7.39
CA ALA A 25 -10.30 -2.47 -8.23
C ALA A 25 -10.74 -3.60 -9.17
N GLN A 26 -11.55 -4.54 -8.69
CA GLN A 26 -12.17 -5.56 -9.55
C GLN A 26 -13.00 -4.94 -10.67
N GLY A 27 -13.82 -3.93 -10.35
CA GLY A 27 -14.58 -3.16 -11.35
C GLY A 27 -13.70 -2.41 -12.35
N CYS A 28 -12.48 -2.03 -11.95
CA CYS A 28 -11.45 -1.43 -12.81
C CYS A 28 -10.61 -2.46 -13.58
N GLY A 29 -10.92 -3.76 -13.51
CA GLY A 29 -10.24 -4.81 -14.28
C GLY A 29 -9.05 -5.47 -13.58
N TYR A 30 -8.83 -5.22 -12.28
CA TYR A 30 -7.83 -5.95 -11.50
C TYR A 30 -8.23 -7.41 -11.39
N LYS A 31 -7.30 -8.31 -11.76
CA LYS A 31 -7.56 -9.75 -11.83
C LYS A 31 -7.56 -10.40 -10.45
N HIS A 32 -6.75 -9.86 -9.56
CA HIS A 32 -6.65 -10.35 -8.19
C HIS A 32 -6.68 -9.17 -7.22
N VAL A 33 -7.35 -9.38 -6.10
CA VAL A 33 -7.40 -8.44 -4.99
C VAL A 33 -7.16 -9.22 -3.70
N ILE A 34 -6.28 -8.71 -2.86
CA ILE A 34 -5.86 -9.36 -1.61
C ILE A 34 -5.92 -8.31 -0.51
N ILE A 35 -6.36 -8.68 0.68
CA ILE A 35 -6.33 -7.84 1.88
C ILE A 35 -5.34 -8.45 2.85
N ALA A 36 -4.52 -7.61 3.49
CA ALA A 36 -3.70 -8.01 4.63
C ALA A 36 -3.81 -6.98 5.76
N THR A 37 -3.92 -7.49 6.99
CA THR A 37 -4.18 -6.72 8.22
C THR A 37 -3.10 -6.92 9.28
N ASN A 38 -2.20 -7.89 9.08
CA ASN A 38 -1.10 -8.20 9.97
C ASN A 38 0.12 -8.71 9.19
N GLN A 39 1.25 -8.84 9.89
CA GLN A 39 2.53 -9.22 9.28
C GLN A 39 2.50 -10.60 8.60
N SER A 40 1.80 -11.58 9.18
CA SER A 40 1.70 -12.93 8.59
C SER A 40 0.95 -12.86 7.25
N GLU A 41 -0.20 -12.19 7.25
CA GLU A 41 -1.02 -12.00 6.04
C GLU A 41 -0.26 -11.23 4.96
N ILE A 42 0.59 -10.27 5.33
CA ILE A 42 1.45 -9.55 4.37
C ILE A 42 2.42 -10.54 3.71
N ASN A 43 3.10 -11.37 4.50
CA ASN A 43 4.07 -12.34 3.96
C ASN A 43 3.37 -13.34 3.03
N GLU A 44 2.23 -13.89 3.47
CA GLU A 44 1.40 -14.79 2.66
C GLU A 44 0.88 -14.12 1.38
N ALA A 45 0.44 -12.87 1.45
CA ALA A 45 -0.01 -12.12 0.30
C ALA A 45 1.13 -11.93 -0.71
N MET A 46 2.33 -11.63 -0.25
CA MET A 46 3.51 -11.48 -1.10
C MET A 46 3.92 -12.81 -1.77
N GLU A 47 3.83 -13.93 -1.06
CA GLU A 47 4.04 -15.25 -1.66
C GLU A 47 3.00 -15.57 -2.72
N LYS A 48 1.71 -15.33 -2.41
CA LYS A 48 0.61 -15.49 -3.37
C LYS A 48 0.83 -14.64 -4.61
N ILE A 49 1.16 -13.36 -4.46
CA ILE A 49 1.42 -12.44 -5.59
C ILE A 49 2.56 -12.98 -6.47
N ARG A 50 3.65 -13.48 -5.87
CA ARG A 50 4.78 -14.05 -6.63
C ARG A 50 4.42 -15.35 -7.35
N ALA A 51 3.54 -16.17 -6.75
CA ALA A 51 3.10 -17.43 -7.34
C ALA A 51 2.03 -17.25 -8.43
N ILE A 52 1.30 -16.14 -8.39
CA ILE A 52 0.29 -15.81 -9.38
C ILE A 52 0.99 -15.45 -10.71
N ASN A 53 0.83 -16.32 -11.70
CA ASN A 53 1.08 -15.98 -13.09
C ASN A 53 -0.19 -15.31 -13.65
N SER A 54 -0.25 -13.97 -13.62
CA SER A 54 -1.44 -13.21 -14.03
C SER A 54 -1.15 -12.31 -15.23
N ASP A 55 -2.05 -12.34 -16.21
CA ASP A 55 -2.08 -11.41 -17.34
C ASP A 55 -2.75 -10.07 -16.98
N GLY A 56 -2.66 -9.61 -15.73
CA GLY A 56 -3.28 -8.37 -15.29
C GLY A 56 -2.88 -7.89 -13.90
N PRO A 57 -3.32 -6.68 -13.53
CA PRO A 57 -2.88 -6.04 -12.30
C PRO A 57 -3.51 -6.71 -11.06
N ILE A 58 -2.74 -6.67 -9.98
CA ILE A 58 -3.13 -7.19 -8.66
C ILE A 58 -3.16 -6.02 -7.67
N LEU A 59 -4.23 -5.94 -6.87
CA LEU A 59 -4.30 -5.01 -5.74
C LEU A 59 -4.00 -5.78 -4.45
N LEU A 60 -3.08 -5.25 -3.64
CA LEU A 60 -2.93 -5.62 -2.24
C LEU A 60 -3.37 -4.45 -1.36
N GLU A 61 -4.54 -4.56 -0.72
CA GLU A 61 -5.02 -3.60 0.28
C GLU A 61 -4.38 -3.91 1.63
N LEU A 62 -3.45 -3.07 2.07
CA LEU A 62 -2.86 -3.14 3.40
C LEU A 62 -3.66 -2.27 4.37
N ARG A 63 -4.24 -2.91 5.39
CA ARG A 63 -4.95 -2.21 6.46
C ARG A 63 -4.04 -2.07 7.66
N ILE A 64 -3.61 -0.83 7.90
CA ILE A 64 -2.70 -0.48 8.98
C ILE A 64 -3.36 0.51 9.95
N GLN A 65 -2.80 0.61 11.15
CA GLN A 65 -3.15 1.67 12.08
C GLN A 65 -2.65 3.03 11.58
N THR A 66 -3.36 4.10 11.94
CA THR A 66 -2.91 5.47 11.72
C THR A 66 -1.69 5.80 12.55
N GLY A 67 -0.87 6.74 12.09
CA GLY A 67 0.35 7.15 12.73
C GLY A 67 1.57 6.96 11.83
N HIS A 68 2.61 7.71 12.17
CA HIS A 68 3.90 7.65 11.50
C HIS A 68 5.00 7.55 12.54
N ARG A 69 6.18 7.11 12.11
CA ARG A 69 7.35 7.11 12.98
C ARG A 69 7.74 8.55 13.32
N ASN A 70 8.07 8.83 14.57
CA ASN A 70 8.52 10.17 14.99
C ASN A 70 9.78 10.66 14.26
N ASN A 71 10.57 9.73 13.69
CA ASN A 71 11.79 10.02 12.95
C ASN A 71 11.61 9.98 11.42
N LEU A 72 10.38 10.10 10.91
CA LEU A 72 10.08 10.09 9.47
C LEU A 72 10.44 11.42 8.78
N GLY A 73 11.53 12.08 9.22
CA GLY A 73 11.89 13.45 8.88
C GLY A 73 11.77 13.79 7.39
N ARG A 74 11.60 15.08 7.10
CA ARG A 74 11.45 15.55 5.71
C ARG A 74 12.66 15.10 4.89
N SER A 75 12.43 14.50 3.73
CA SER A 75 13.50 14.05 2.83
C SER A 75 14.46 15.20 2.57
N THR A 76 15.73 15.01 2.92
CA THR A 76 16.80 15.98 2.69
C THR A 76 17.25 15.94 1.23
N ASP A 77 17.91 16.99 0.77
CA ASP A 77 18.50 17.04 -0.57
C ASP A 77 19.54 15.92 -0.81
N GLU A 78 20.18 15.43 0.27
CA GLU A 78 21.12 14.30 0.23
C GLU A 78 20.42 12.99 -0.16
N ASN A 79 19.27 12.66 0.43
CA ASN A 79 18.51 11.46 0.08
C ASN A 79 18.16 11.41 -1.42
N ARG A 80 17.86 12.57 -2.02
CA ARG A 80 17.61 12.66 -3.46
C ARG A 80 18.88 12.36 -4.25
N LYS A 81 20.02 12.96 -3.89
CA LYS A 81 21.29 12.73 -4.58
C LYS A 81 21.72 11.26 -4.50
N ASP A 82 21.60 10.66 -3.32
CA ASP A 82 21.94 9.25 -3.09
C ASP A 82 21.06 8.33 -3.93
N PHE A 83 19.75 8.62 -4.00
CA PHE A 83 18.84 7.86 -4.84
C PHE A 83 19.18 7.98 -6.34
N MET A 84 19.45 9.20 -6.82
CA MET A 84 19.83 9.41 -8.22
C MET A 84 21.17 8.74 -8.56
N HIS A 85 22.11 8.70 -7.62
CA HIS A 85 23.37 7.98 -7.79
C HIS A 85 23.16 6.46 -7.83
N PHE A 86 22.33 5.91 -6.94
CA PHE A 86 21.96 4.49 -6.94
C PHE A 86 21.39 4.04 -8.30
N LEU A 87 20.54 4.86 -8.92
CA LEU A 87 19.97 4.61 -10.25
C LEU A 87 20.97 4.71 -11.40
N GLN A 88 22.13 5.35 -11.20
CA GLN A 88 23.19 5.40 -12.23
C GLN A 88 24.13 4.20 -12.14
N LEU A 89 24.18 3.54 -10.99
CA LEU A 89 25.07 2.40 -10.72
C LEU A 89 24.42 1.04 -11.03
N ASN A 90 23.10 0.99 -11.19
CA ASN A 90 22.30 -0.22 -11.45
C ASN A 90 21.39 -0.01 -12.65
#